data_AF-A0A7J3D797-F1
#
_entry.id   AF-A0A7J3D797-F1
#
_cell.length_a   1.000
_cell.length_b   1.000
_cell.length_c   1.000
_cell.angle_alpha   90.00
_cell.angle_beta   90.00
_cell.angle_gamma   90.00
#
_symmetry.space_group_name_H-M   'P 1'
#
loop_
_entity.id
_entity.type
_entity.pdbx_description
1 polymer ?
#
loop_
_entity_poly.entity_id
_entity_poly.type
_entity_poly.pdbx_seq_one_letter_code
_entity_poly.pdbx_strand_id
1 'polypeptide(L)'
;MHSPSDFGARAGSEVYLLLLAITAAGIAVQIGKTLLKPAAICMVAGGILTIISSVVVFIGGRLVSTTLGTLIVILFFLIAISEISVTRPLWRSEIGAWKSILTWIGFSLICRALIVYFSSGDIFYANLIIGAIELLTFVFVFVKKEYFIPPEAERAVAIKKLEASLVKTVSECPTCKGIVEKDWLSCPYCGTSLPKICGKCGAKLQPEDIKCGHCGAEIERPELLIKHVETLKALAEEDSSNEVRSSRYAKLAEALLKLGRTNEALDAYRKAIEFTIFDRKKSHYMVKMATILKNIGRTNDALEIIEEALKLDPEDYAGAMKVKEQILKPNKEQEAHQVGERAATA
;
A
#
# COMPACT_ATOMS: atom_id res chain seq x y z
N MET A 1 33.98 12.34 47.57
CA MET A 1 33.71 13.77 47.29
C MET A 1 33.93 14.00 45.80
N HIS A 2 32.86 13.97 45.00
CA HIS A 2 32.88 14.46 43.62
C HIS A 2 31.86 15.60 43.54
N SER A 3 32.30 16.78 43.11
CA SER A 3 31.51 18.00 43.09
C SER A 3 30.39 17.94 42.05
N PRO A 4 29.20 18.54 42.31
CA PRO A 4 28.06 18.51 41.39
C PRO A 4 28.20 19.39 40.13
N SER A 5 29.34 20.06 39.93
CA SER A 5 29.52 21.11 38.91
C SER A 5 29.88 20.58 37.51
N ASP A 6 30.32 19.33 37.35
CA ASP A 6 30.80 18.82 36.06
C ASP A 6 29.70 18.23 35.16
N PHE A 7 28.52 17.92 35.71
CA PHE A 7 27.43 17.31 34.93
C PHE A 7 26.71 18.32 34.03
N GLY A 8 26.59 19.59 34.47
CA GLY A 8 25.93 20.65 33.72
C GLY A 8 26.73 21.12 32.50
N ALA A 9 28.06 21.14 32.58
CA ALA A 9 28.92 21.58 31.49
C ALA A 9 28.96 20.58 30.31
N ARG A 10 28.96 19.27 30.61
CA ARG A 10 28.91 18.21 29.57
C ARG A 10 27.56 18.15 28.86
N ALA A 11 26.45 18.21 29.60
CA ALA A 11 25.10 18.17 29.02
C ALA A 11 24.81 19.39 28.12
N GLY A 12 25.30 20.58 28.50
CA GLY A 12 25.21 21.77 27.67
C GLY A 12 25.99 21.65 26.35
N SER A 13 27.17 21.02 26.38
CA SER A 13 28.00 20.83 25.18
C SER A 13 27.39 19.84 24.18
N GLU A 14 26.75 18.76 24.65
CA GLU A 14 26.12 17.78 23.77
C GLU A 14 24.83 18.31 23.14
N VAL A 15 24.01 19.05 23.89
CA VAL A 15 22.80 19.71 23.35
C VAL A 15 23.16 20.78 22.33
N TYR A 16 24.23 21.54 22.59
CA TYR A 16 24.73 22.55 21.65
C TYR A 16 25.33 21.93 20.37
N LEU A 17 26.06 20.82 20.48
CA LEU A 17 26.54 20.03 19.35
C LEU A 17 25.38 19.43 18.54
N LEU A 18 24.32 18.96 19.20
CA LEU A 18 23.12 18.43 18.55
C LEU A 18 22.38 19.54 17.79
N LEU A 19 22.22 20.72 18.40
CA LEU A 19 21.61 21.90 17.75
C LEU A 19 22.45 22.42 16.58
N LEU A 20 23.78 22.44 16.70
CA LEU A 20 24.70 22.75 15.60
C LEU A 20 24.63 21.71 14.48
N ALA A 21 24.51 20.41 14.81
CA ALA A 21 24.36 19.36 13.81
C ALA A 21 23.01 19.44 13.09
N ILE A 22 21.92 19.75 13.81
CA ILE A 22 20.57 19.93 13.23
C ILE A 22 20.53 21.17 12.33
N THR A 23 21.13 22.29 12.76
CA THR A 23 21.20 23.51 11.95
C THR A 23 22.12 23.34 10.75
N ALA A 24 23.28 22.68 10.89
CA ALA A 24 24.17 22.34 9.79
C ALA A 24 23.51 21.38 8.79
N ALA A 25 22.77 20.37 9.26
CA ALA A 25 22.00 19.46 8.41
C ALA A 25 20.88 20.20 7.67
N GLY A 26 20.15 21.08 8.36
CA GLY A 26 19.10 21.92 7.77
C GLY A 26 19.64 22.88 6.71
N ILE A 27 20.78 23.53 6.99
CA ILE A 27 21.48 24.41 6.05
C ILE A 27 22.00 23.61 4.84
N ALA A 28 22.57 22.42 5.06
CA ALA A 28 23.08 21.58 3.98
C ALA A 28 21.95 21.01 3.09
N VAL A 29 20.79 20.70 3.67
CA VAL A 29 19.56 20.33 2.92
C VAL A 29 19.06 21.51 2.08
N GLN A 30 19.08 22.73 2.63
CA GLN A 30 18.65 23.92 1.90
C GLN A 30 19.61 24.27 0.75
N ILE A 31 20.92 24.15 0.98
CA ILE A 31 21.96 24.32 -0.05
C ILE A 31 21.82 23.27 -1.16
N GLY A 32 21.56 22.00 -0.80
CA GLY A 32 21.32 20.93 -1.77
C GLY A 32 20.11 21.20 -2.66
N LYS A 33 18.99 21.68 -2.09
CA LYS A 33 17.78 22.07 -2.84
C LYS A 33 18.03 23.23 -3.81
N THR A 34 18.90 24.18 -3.45
CA THR A 34 19.25 25.31 -4.32
C THR A 34 20.19 24.87 -5.45
N LEU A 35 21.07 23.91 -5.21
CA LEU A 35 22.02 23.38 -6.22
C LEU A 35 21.35 22.45 -7.25
N LEU A 36 20.31 21.72 -6.85
CA LEU A 36 19.60 20.77 -7.73
C LEU A 36 18.64 21.43 -8.74
N LYS A 37 18.20 22.66 -8.49
CA LYS A 37 17.30 23.39 -9.41
C LYS A 37 17.97 23.75 -10.75
N PRO A 38 19.20 24.34 -10.76
CA PRO A 38 19.95 24.52 -12.01
C PRO A 38 20.16 23.21 -12.77
N ALA A 39 20.49 22.11 -12.06
CA ALA A 39 20.65 20.79 -12.67
C ALA A 39 19.35 20.31 -13.35
N ALA A 40 18.20 20.53 -12.72
CA ALA A 40 16.89 20.22 -13.31
C ALA A 40 16.61 21.03 -14.59
N ILE A 41 17.00 22.32 -14.63
CA ILE A 41 16.88 23.14 -15.85
C ILE A 41 17.79 22.59 -16.96
N CYS A 42 19.02 22.20 -16.61
CA CYS A 42 19.94 21.54 -17.55
C CYS A 42 19.39 20.22 -18.08
N MET A 43 18.59 19.48 -17.31
CA MET A 43 17.95 18.24 -17.77
C MET A 43 16.87 18.47 -18.82
N VAL A 44 16.09 19.55 -18.69
CA VAL A 44 15.14 19.96 -19.72
C VAL A 44 15.87 20.39 -20.99
N ALA A 45 16.92 21.19 -20.85
CA ALA A 45 17.76 21.61 -21.98
C ALA A 45 18.43 20.41 -22.67
N GLY A 46 18.88 19.42 -21.88
CA GLY A 46 19.44 18.16 -22.35
C GLY A 46 18.46 17.35 -23.19
N GLY A 47 17.22 17.15 -22.70
CA GLY A 47 16.18 16.43 -23.46
C GLY A 47 15.86 17.11 -24.80
N ILE A 48 15.77 18.45 -24.81
CA ILE A 48 15.56 19.21 -26.05
C ILE A 48 16.75 19.04 -27.01
N LEU A 49 17.99 19.11 -26.49
CA LEU A 49 19.20 18.91 -27.30
C LEU A 49 19.28 17.49 -27.86
N THR A 50 18.88 16.46 -27.10
CA THR A 50 18.82 15.06 -27.54
C THR A 50 17.89 14.92 -28.75
N ILE A 51 16.72 15.58 -28.72
CA ILE A 51 15.77 15.60 -29.86
C ILE A 51 16.41 16.28 -31.07
N ILE A 52 16.94 17.49 -30.91
CA ILE A 52 17.55 18.26 -32.00
C ILE A 52 18.72 17.50 -32.62
N SER A 53 19.58 16.92 -31.79
CA SER A 53 20.76 16.17 -32.23
C SER A 53 20.37 14.94 -33.05
N SER A 54 19.30 14.22 -32.65
CA SER A 54 18.81 13.06 -33.40
C SER A 54 18.31 13.43 -34.81
N VAL A 55 17.62 14.57 -34.94
CA VAL A 55 17.12 15.07 -36.23
C VAL A 55 18.27 15.52 -37.13
N VAL A 56 19.26 16.23 -36.57
CA VAL A 56 20.41 16.70 -37.35
C VAL A 56 21.31 15.54 -37.79
N VAL A 57 21.52 14.53 -36.96
CA VAL A 57 22.26 13.31 -37.34
C VAL A 57 21.53 12.55 -38.45
N PHE A 58 20.19 12.50 -38.41
CA PHE A 58 19.38 11.86 -39.45
C PHE A 58 19.41 12.62 -40.80
N ILE A 59 19.25 13.95 -40.78
CA ILE A 59 19.22 14.79 -42.00
C ILE A 59 20.63 15.02 -42.57
N GLY A 60 21.65 15.13 -41.70
CA GLY A 60 23.03 15.50 -42.04
C GLY A 60 23.89 14.40 -42.70
N GLY A 61 23.35 13.19 -42.88
CA GLY A 61 23.89 12.21 -43.82
C GLY A 61 24.99 11.27 -43.32
N ARG A 62 24.66 10.30 -42.46
CA ARG A 62 25.41 9.03 -42.36
C ARG A 62 24.51 7.79 -42.10
N LEU A 63 24.45 6.92 -43.11
CA LEU A 63 24.32 5.45 -43.07
C LEU A 63 23.11 4.77 -42.39
N VAL A 64 21.88 5.27 -42.59
CA VAL A 64 20.69 4.51 -42.16
C VAL A 64 19.60 4.57 -43.21
N SER A 65 18.98 3.43 -43.53
CA SER A 65 17.77 3.41 -44.38
C SER A 65 16.68 4.28 -43.75
N THR A 66 15.80 4.86 -44.57
CA THR A 66 14.70 5.73 -44.10
C THR A 66 13.87 5.08 -42.98
N THR A 67 13.64 3.76 -43.07
CA THR A 67 12.95 2.97 -42.05
C THR A 67 13.72 2.92 -40.73
N LEU A 68 15.00 2.54 -40.76
CA LEU A 68 15.80 2.39 -39.54
C LEU A 68 16.11 3.75 -38.90
N GLY A 69 16.24 4.83 -39.69
CA GLY A 69 16.45 6.17 -39.16
C GLY A 69 15.20 6.73 -38.47
N THR A 70 14.01 6.45 -39.00
CA THR A 70 12.75 6.81 -38.33
C THR A 70 12.62 6.12 -36.97
N LEU A 71 12.96 4.82 -36.88
CA LEU A 71 12.96 4.09 -35.62
C LEU A 71 13.96 4.68 -34.61
N ILE A 72 15.13 5.11 -35.07
CA ILE A 72 16.15 5.74 -34.22
C ILE A 72 15.66 7.09 -33.67
N VAL A 73 15.04 7.94 -34.50
CA VAL A 73 14.49 9.23 -34.04
C VAL A 73 13.39 9.02 -32.99
N ILE A 74 12.50 8.04 -33.20
CA ILE A 74 11.47 7.68 -32.20
C ILE A 74 12.12 7.23 -30.89
N LEU A 75 13.16 6.41 -30.95
CA LEU A 75 13.89 5.96 -29.77
C LEU A 75 14.52 7.14 -29.01
N PHE A 76 15.18 8.07 -29.71
CA PHE A 76 15.75 9.27 -29.09
C PHE A 76 14.69 10.21 -28.51
N PHE A 77 13.50 10.26 -29.10
CA PHE A 77 12.38 11.00 -28.53
C PHE A 77 11.91 10.39 -27.19
N LEU A 78 11.83 9.06 -27.10
CA LEU A 78 11.51 8.37 -25.84
C LEU A 78 12.58 8.60 -24.76
N ILE A 79 13.86 8.62 -25.17
CA ILE A 79 14.99 8.95 -24.28
C ILE A 79 14.89 10.41 -23.80
N ALA A 80 14.57 11.35 -24.68
CA ALA A 80 14.39 12.75 -24.30
C ALA A 80 13.21 12.94 -23.33
N ILE A 81 12.10 12.23 -23.52
CA ILE A 81 10.97 12.25 -22.58
C ILE A 81 11.41 11.73 -21.21
N SER A 82 12.20 10.65 -21.17
CA SER A 82 12.68 10.11 -19.91
C SER A 82 13.68 11.05 -19.21
N GLU A 83 14.58 11.70 -19.95
CA GLU A 83 15.46 12.78 -19.42
C GLU A 83 14.65 13.90 -18.78
N ILE A 84 13.61 14.39 -19.46
CA ILE A 84 12.74 15.47 -18.96
C ILE A 84 11.96 15.00 -17.72
N SER A 85 11.53 13.74 -17.65
CA SER A 85 10.75 13.21 -16.54
C SER A 85 11.49 13.27 -15.18
N VAL A 86 12.83 13.23 -15.20
CA VAL A 86 13.69 13.32 -14.01
C VAL A 86 13.76 14.74 -13.45
N THR A 87 13.36 15.76 -14.23
CA THR A 87 13.33 17.16 -13.82
C THR A 87 12.48 17.38 -12.58
N ARG A 88 11.28 16.79 -12.53
CA ARG A 88 10.34 16.97 -11.43
C ARG A 88 10.89 16.46 -10.08
N PRO A 89 11.37 15.20 -9.98
CA PRO A 89 11.93 14.70 -8.73
C PRO A 89 13.23 15.42 -8.33
N LEU A 90 14.05 15.89 -9.29
CA LEU A 90 15.21 16.75 -8.99
C LEU A 90 14.79 18.11 -8.42
N TRP A 91 13.84 18.78 -9.08
CA TRP A 91 13.35 20.11 -8.71
C TRP A 91 12.68 20.15 -7.33
N ARG A 92 11.89 19.11 -7.04
CA ARG A 92 11.18 18.96 -5.76
C ARG A 92 12.01 18.26 -4.69
N SER A 93 13.16 17.70 -5.06
CA SER A 93 13.97 16.82 -4.20
C SER A 93 13.11 15.71 -3.59
N GLU A 94 12.40 14.98 -4.45
CA GLU A 94 11.45 13.93 -4.02
C GLU A 94 12.19 12.81 -3.26
N ILE A 95 11.75 12.58 -2.03
CA ILE A 95 12.33 11.60 -1.12
C ILE A 95 12.07 10.19 -1.68
N GLY A 96 13.10 9.35 -1.69
CA GLY A 96 13.06 7.95 -2.15
C GLY A 96 13.31 7.76 -3.66
N ALA A 97 13.37 8.82 -4.45
CA ALA A 97 13.51 8.73 -5.91
C ALA A 97 14.97 8.56 -6.39
N TRP A 98 15.98 8.56 -5.50
CA TRP A 98 17.40 8.61 -5.88
C TRP A 98 17.84 7.49 -6.82
N LYS A 99 17.34 6.25 -6.64
CA LYS A 99 17.66 5.13 -7.54
C LYS A 99 17.16 5.41 -8.94
N SER A 100 15.90 5.82 -9.07
CA SER A 100 15.30 6.16 -10.36
C SER A 100 16.02 7.32 -11.03
N ILE A 101 16.36 8.38 -10.28
CA ILE A 101 17.14 9.52 -10.77
C ILE A 101 18.48 9.05 -11.33
N LEU A 102 19.25 8.25 -10.58
CA LEU A 102 20.54 7.75 -11.04
C LEU A 102 20.42 6.82 -12.25
N THR A 103 19.45 5.90 -12.27
CA THR A 103 19.25 4.99 -13.40
C THR A 103 18.98 5.76 -14.70
N TRP A 104 18.11 6.78 -14.64
CA TRP A 104 17.78 7.57 -15.83
C TRP A 104 18.91 8.50 -16.27
N ILE A 105 19.58 9.19 -15.34
CA ILE A 105 20.74 10.02 -15.69
C ILE A 105 21.88 9.14 -16.24
N GLY A 106 22.10 7.95 -15.68
CA GLY A 106 23.10 7.00 -16.18
C GLY A 106 22.79 6.54 -17.60
N PHE A 107 21.52 6.20 -17.89
CA PHE A 107 21.09 5.83 -19.24
C PHE A 107 21.24 6.99 -20.23
N SER A 108 20.84 8.19 -19.83
CA SER A 108 21.01 9.43 -20.60
C SER A 108 22.48 9.68 -20.97
N LEU A 109 23.41 9.54 -20.02
CA LEU A 109 24.85 9.69 -20.26
C LEU A 109 25.40 8.70 -21.29
N ILE A 110 24.92 7.45 -21.28
CA ILE A 110 25.30 6.43 -22.27
C ILE A 110 24.79 6.84 -23.66
N CYS A 111 23.51 7.22 -23.77
CA CYS A 111 22.92 7.68 -25.02
C CYS A 111 23.63 8.93 -25.55
N ARG A 112 24.04 9.83 -24.66
CA ARG A 112 24.74 11.05 -25.04
C ARG A 112 26.17 10.80 -25.51
N ALA A 113 26.88 9.84 -24.91
CA ALA A 113 28.18 9.41 -25.42
C ALA A 113 28.06 8.87 -26.86
N LEU A 114 26.99 8.14 -27.18
CA LEU A 114 26.70 7.69 -28.54
C LEU A 114 26.42 8.87 -29.48
N ILE A 115 25.59 9.84 -29.07
CA ILE A 115 25.31 11.04 -29.88
C ILE A 115 26.59 11.83 -30.16
N VAL A 116 27.43 12.03 -29.13
CA VAL A 116 28.71 12.74 -29.25
C VAL A 116 29.60 12.10 -30.31
N TYR A 117 29.67 10.76 -30.33
CA TYR A 117 30.46 10.01 -31.32
C TYR A 117 30.01 10.26 -32.77
N PHE A 118 28.70 10.43 -33.00
CA PHE A 118 28.16 10.69 -34.34
C PHE A 118 28.04 12.18 -34.70
N SER A 119 28.14 13.07 -33.72
CA SER A 119 27.98 14.52 -33.90
C SER A 119 29.28 15.22 -34.31
N SER A 120 29.16 16.38 -34.95
CA SER A 120 30.28 17.26 -35.31
C SER A 120 29.91 18.73 -35.12
N GLY A 121 30.91 19.61 -35.08
CA GLY A 121 30.71 21.07 -34.96
C GLY A 121 30.08 21.49 -33.64
N ASP A 122 29.17 22.46 -33.69
CA ASP A 122 28.57 23.07 -32.47
C ASP A 122 27.72 22.08 -31.66
N ILE A 123 27.08 21.11 -32.33
CA ILE A 123 26.26 20.08 -31.67
C ILE A 123 27.13 19.16 -30.82
N PHE A 124 28.35 18.87 -31.26
CA PHE A 124 29.31 18.10 -30.49
C PHE A 124 29.65 18.80 -29.16
N TYR A 125 30.00 20.09 -29.22
CA TYR A 125 30.34 20.86 -28.03
C TYR A 125 29.14 21.02 -27.09
N ALA A 126 27.95 21.27 -27.62
CA ALA A 126 26.73 21.35 -26.82
C ALA A 126 26.46 20.04 -26.07
N ASN A 127 26.53 18.88 -26.74
CA ASN A 127 26.32 17.58 -26.09
C ASN A 127 27.41 17.27 -25.04
N LEU A 128 28.65 17.67 -25.29
CA LEU A 128 29.75 17.50 -24.34
C LEU A 128 29.52 18.32 -23.06
N ILE A 129 29.10 19.57 -23.19
CA ILE A 129 28.84 20.47 -22.06
C ILE A 129 27.68 19.96 -21.22
N ILE A 130 26.53 19.63 -21.84
CA ILE A 130 25.39 19.13 -21.06
C ILE A 130 25.67 17.75 -20.47
N GLY A 131 26.39 16.88 -21.19
CA GLY A 131 26.85 15.59 -20.65
C GLY A 131 27.75 15.75 -19.41
N ALA A 132 28.63 16.75 -19.39
CA ALA A 132 29.45 17.04 -18.20
C ALA A 132 28.60 17.49 -17.00
N ILE A 133 27.56 18.31 -17.23
CA ILE A 133 26.64 18.76 -16.17
C ILE A 133 25.80 17.59 -15.65
N GLU A 134 25.35 16.69 -16.51
CA GLU A 134 24.66 15.46 -16.11
C GLU A 134 25.54 14.54 -15.30
N LEU A 135 26.80 14.37 -15.69
CA LEU A 135 27.76 13.58 -14.94
C LEU A 135 28.01 14.18 -13.55
N LEU A 136 28.16 15.50 -13.46
CA LEU A 136 28.26 16.21 -12.18
C LEU A 136 27.02 15.97 -11.32
N THR A 137 25.83 16.04 -11.92
CA THR A 137 24.55 15.82 -11.23
C THR A 137 24.42 14.36 -10.76
N PHE A 138 24.81 13.40 -11.58
CA PHE A 138 24.87 11.98 -11.23
C PHE A 138 25.76 11.75 -10.03
N VAL A 139 26.99 12.27 -10.07
CA VAL A 139 27.96 12.15 -8.97
C VAL A 139 27.43 12.83 -7.71
N PHE A 140 26.82 14.01 -7.83
CA PHE A 140 26.21 14.70 -6.69
C PHE A 140 25.10 13.88 -6.04
N VAL A 141 24.15 13.37 -6.81
CA VAL A 141 23.04 12.54 -6.30
C VAL A 141 23.58 11.23 -5.71
N PHE A 142 24.62 10.64 -6.29
CA PHE A 142 25.24 9.41 -5.78
C PHE A 142 25.94 9.63 -4.43
N VAL A 143 26.79 10.65 -4.34
CA VAL A 143 27.55 10.98 -3.12
C VAL A 143 26.61 11.44 -2.02
N LYS A 144 25.59 12.22 -2.36
CA LYS A 144 24.63 12.82 -1.42
C LYS A 144 23.27 12.14 -1.44
N LYS A 145 23.25 10.83 -1.66
CA LYS A 145 22.03 10.00 -1.63
C LYS A 145 21.23 10.16 -0.33
N GLU A 146 21.91 10.50 0.77
CA GLU A 146 21.31 10.72 2.09
C GLU A 146 20.30 11.89 2.11
N TYR A 147 20.44 12.91 1.26
CA TYR A 147 19.43 13.98 1.16
C TYR A 147 18.09 13.51 0.60
N PHE A 148 18.09 12.40 -0.13
CA PHE A 148 16.89 11.82 -0.73
C PHE A 148 16.28 10.72 0.15
N ILE A 149 16.76 10.54 1.39
CA ILE A 149 16.22 9.58 2.36
C ILE A 149 15.41 10.36 3.42
N PRO A 150 14.23 9.88 3.84
CA PRO A 150 13.45 10.57 4.87
C PRO A 150 14.22 10.63 6.20
N PRO A 151 13.97 11.66 7.04
CA PRO A 151 14.53 11.74 8.40
C PRO A 151 14.35 10.44 9.19
N GLU A 152 15.28 10.12 10.08
CA GLU A 152 15.24 8.87 10.88
C GLU A 152 13.94 8.69 11.66
N ALA A 153 13.40 9.77 12.22
CA ALA A 153 12.12 9.74 12.94
C ALA A 153 10.95 9.31 12.04
N GLU A 154 10.88 9.82 10.80
CA GLU A 154 9.84 9.44 9.85
C GLU A 154 10.01 7.99 9.38
N ARG A 155 11.26 7.54 9.17
CA ARG A 155 11.57 6.15 8.83
C ARG A 155 11.13 5.19 9.93
N ALA A 156 11.43 5.49 11.19
CA ALA A 156 11.04 4.66 12.33
C ALA A 156 9.52 4.55 12.45
N VAL A 157 8.78 5.65 12.23
CA VAL A 157 7.31 5.64 12.23
C VAL A 157 6.75 4.83 11.05
N ALA A 158 7.31 4.98 9.86
CA ALA A 158 6.87 4.25 8.67
C ALA A 158 7.12 2.74 8.79
N ILE A 159 8.29 2.35 9.30
CA ILE A 159 8.64 0.94 9.57
C ILE A 159 7.69 0.37 10.62
N LYS A 160 7.46 1.08 11.73
CA LYS A 160 6.51 0.65 12.76
C LYS A 160 5.09 0.47 12.23
N LYS A 161 4.63 1.34 11.32
CA LYS A 161 3.32 1.20 10.64
C LYS A 161 3.29 -0.01 9.71
N LEU A 162 4.37 -0.26 8.97
CA LEU A 162 4.52 -1.42 8.09
C LEU A 162 4.54 -2.72 8.89
N GLU A 163 5.33 -2.80 9.96
CA GLU A 163 5.38 -3.94 10.88
C GLU A 163 4.01 -4.24 11.49
N ALA A 164 3.29 -3.21 11.95
CA ALA A 164 1.93 -3.34 12.45
C ALA A 164 0.94 -3.84 11.38
N SER A 165 1.15 -3.49 10.11
CA SER A 165 0.30 -3.96 9.01
C SER A 165 0.65 -5.35 8.48
N LEU A 166 1.90 -5.79 8.66
CA LEU A 166 2.44 -7.04 8.11
C LEU A 166 2.29 -8.22 9.08
N VAL A 167 2.42 -7.98 10.39
CA VAL A 167 2.26 -9.03 11.40
C VAL A 167 0.80 -9.08 11.84
N LYS A 168 -0.04 -9.71 11.01
CA LYS A 168 -1.36 -10.14 11.46
C LYS A 168 -1.15 -11.23 12.50
N THR A 169 -1.15 -10.84 13.77
CA THR A 169 -1.09 -11.84 14.84
C THR A 169 -2.32 -12.73 14.75
N VAL A 170 -2.11 -14.04 14.87
CA VAL A 170 -3.14 -15.05 14.64
C VAL A 170 -3.49 -15.75 15.95
N SER A 171 -4.73 -16.18 16.09
CA SER A 171 -5.29 -16.98 17.20
C SER A 171 -6.19 -18.08 16.66
N GLU A 172 -6.44 -19.11 17.46
CA GLU A 172 -7.42 -20.15 17.14
C GLU A 172 -8.76 -19.85 17.80
N CYS A 173 -9.85 -20.06 17.06
CA CYS A 173 -11.20 -19.98 17.63
C CYS A 173 -11.41 -21.12 18.64
N PRO A 174 -11.91 -20.84 19.86
CA PRO A 174 -12.12 -21.87 20.87
C PRO A 174 -13.20 -22.89 20.50
N THR A 175 -14.12 -22.52 19.60
CA THR A 175 -15.23 -23.38 19.18
C THR A 175 -14.87 -24.21 17.96
N CYS A 176 -14.56 -23.59 16.81
CA CYS A 176 -14.30 -24.33 15.57
C CYS A 176 -12.82 -24.60 15.29
N LYS A 177 -11.90 -24.13 16.14
CA LYS A 177 -10.43 -24.18 15.93
C LYS A 177 -9.95 -23.51 14.65
N GLY A 178 -10.80 -22.69 14.03
CA GLY A 178 -10.44 -21.89 12.86
C GLY A 178 -9.39 -20.84 13.21
N ILE A 179 -8.44 -20.65 12.30
CA ILE A 179 -7.32 -19.70 12.43
C ILE A 179 -7.80 -18.29 12.08
N VAL A 180 -7.83 -17.38 13.05
CA VAL A 180 -8.41 -16.02 12.95
C VAL A 180 -7.40 -14.97 13.40
N GLU A 181 -7.46 -13.73 12.89
CA GLU A 181 -6.58 -12.66 13.39
C GLU A 181 -6.99 -12.30 14.83
N LYS A 182 -6.02 -11.97 15.70
CA LYS A 182 -6.27 -11.71 17.14
C LYS A 182 -7.25 -10.56 17.40
N ASP A 183 -7.37 -9.63 16.46
CA ASP A 183 -8.20 -8.43 16.59
C ASP A 183 -9.67 -8.68 16.22
N TRP A 184 -10.02 -9.90 15.79
CA TRP A 184 -11.39 -10.23 15.43
C TRP A 184 -12.24 -10.42 16.69
N LEU A 185 -13.42 -9.81 16.72
CA LEU A 185 -14.38 -9.95 17.82
C LEU A 185 -15.28 -11.19 17.66
N SER A 186 -15.39 -11.70 16.45
CA SER A 186 -16.16 -12.90 16.13
C SER A 186 -15.42 -13.76 15.12
N CYS A 187 -15.52 -15.08 15.26
CA CYS A 187 -14.94 -16.02 14.33
C CYS A 187 -15.69 -15.95 12.99
N PRO A 188 -15.01 -15.76 11.85
CA PRO A 188 -15.66 -15.80 10.53
C PRO A 188 -16.27 -17.16 10.24
N TYR A 189 -15.71 -18.23 10.80
CA TYR A 189 -16.00 -19.62 10.45
C TYR A 189 -17.17 -20.24 11.19
N CYS A 190 -17.49 -19.76 12.40
CA CYS A 190 -18.57 -20.34 13.20
C CYS A 190 -19.42 -19.30 13.93
N GLY A 191 -19.16 -18.01 13.72
CA GLY A 191 -19.91 -16.93 14.36
C GLY A 191 -19.66 -16.77 15.86
N THR A 192 -18.90 -17.66 16.50
CA THR A 192 -18.57 -17.57 17.93
C THR A 192 -17.84 -16.26 18.23
N SER A 193 -18.33 -15.52 19.23
CA SER A 193 -17.62 -14.34 19.74
C SER A 193 -16.29 -14.77 20.35
N LEU A 194 -15.20 -14.19 19.85
CA LEU A 194 -13.85 -14.53 20.28
C LEU A 194 -13.58 -13.89 21.64
N PRO A 195 -12.96 -14.63 22.59
CA PRO A 195 -12.75 -14.12 23.93
C PRO A 195 -11.79 -12.93 23.90
N LYS A 196 -12.30 -11.75 24.27
CA LYS A 196 -11.43 -10.59 24.53
C LYS A 196 -10.58 -10.91 25.76
N ILE A 197 -9.28 -10.66 25.67
CA ILE A 197 -8.36 -10.81 26.79
C ILE A 197 -7.76 -9.45 27.14
N CYS A 198 -7.65 -9.17 28.42
CA CYS A 198 -7.01 -7.94 28.88
C CYS A 198 -5.52 -7.98 28.52
N GLY A 199 -5.04 -7.00 27.75
CA GLY A 199 -3.61 -6.89 27.40
C GLY A 199 -2.69 -6.70 28.61
N LYS A 200 -3.22 -6.27 29.76
CA LYS A 200 -2.44 -6.06 30.99
C LYS A 200 -2.38 -7.30 31.89
N CYS A 201 -3.50 -7.97 32.14
CA CYS A 201 -3.55 -9.09 33.10
C CYS A 201 -3.99 -10.43 32.50
N GLY A 202 -4.33 -10.50 31.22
CA GLY A 202 -4.76 -11.72 30.54
C GLY A 202 -6.16 -12.22 30.94
N ALA A 203 -6.89 -11.50 31.79
CA ALA A 203 -8.26 -11.88 32.17
C ALA A 203 -9.20 -11.83 30.97
N LYS A 204 -10.15 -12.78 30.92
CA LYS A 204 -11.23 -12.77 29.93
C LYS A 204 -12.14 -11.57 30.19
N LEU A 205 -12.45 -10.85 29.13
CA LEU A 205 -13.29 -9.67 29.12
C LEU A 205 -14.59 -9.99 28.40
N GLN A 206 -15.69 -9.43 28.89
CA GLN A 206 -16.95 -9.42 28.17
C GLN A 206 -16.91 -8.37 27.05
N PRO A 207 -17.73 -8.53 25.98
CA PRO A 207 -17.71 -7.63 24.84
C PRO A 207 -17.99 -6.16 25.21
N GLU A 208 -18.79 -5.92 26.26
CA GLU A 208 -19.20 -4.60 26.73
C GLU A 208 -18.22 -3.97 27.74
N ASP A 209 -17.24 -4.71 28.25
CA ASP A 209 -16.33 -4.23 29.29
C ASP A 209 -15.52 -3.01 28.82
N ILE A 210 -15.67 -1.89 29.52
CA ILE A 210 -14.89 -0.66 29.32
C ILE A 210 -13.62 -0.68 30.20
N LYS A 211 -13.69 -1.40 31.33
CA LYS A 211 -12.58 -1.63 32.24
C LYS A 211 -12.50 -3.10 32.59
N CYS A 212 -11.28 -3.60 32.73
CA CYS A 212 -11.07 -4.97 33.15
C CYS A 212 -11.51 -5.12 34.61
N GLY A 213 -12.52 -5.97 34.85
CA GLY A 213 -12.99 -6.26 36.21
C GLY A 213 -11.94 -6.88 37.13
N HIS A 214 -10.86 -7.45 36.58
CA HIS A 214 -9.79 -8.08 37.35
C HIS A 214 -8.65 -7.11 37.73
N CYS A 215 -8.16 -6.28 36.80
CA CYS A 215 -6.99 -5.42 37.05
C CYS A 215 -7.27 -3.92 36.97
N GLY A 216 -8.52 -3.53 36.70
CA GLY A 216 -8.92 -2.14 36.53
C GLY A 216 -8.34 -1.43 35.31
N ALA A 217 -7.60 -2.15 34.44
CA ALA A 217 -7.08 -1.57 33.21
C ALA A 217 -8.23 -1.10 32.33
N GLU A 218 -8.14 0.14 31.87
CA GLU A 218 -9.04 0.66 30.85
C GLU A 218 -8.79 -0.13 29.57
N ILE A 219 -9.84 -0.75 29.07
CA ILE A 219 -9.78 -1.55 27.86
C ILE A 219 -10.00 -0.55 26.74
N GLU A 220 -8.95 -0.22 26.01
CA GLU A 220 -9.11 0.45 24.73
C GLU A 220 -9.94 -0.50 23.86
N ARG A 221 -11.25 -0.22 23.76
CA ARG A 221 -12.00 -0.62 22.57
C ARG A 221 -11.17 -0.05 21.42
N PRO A 222 -10.93 -0.78 20.33
CA PRO A 222 -10.34 -0.16 19.17
C PRO A 222 -11.36 0.85 18.64
N GLU A 223 -11.44 2.02 19.26
CA GLU A 223 -12.17 3.21 18.82
C GLU A 223 -11.76 3.49 17.38
N LEU A 224 -10.50 3.19 17.06
CA LEU A 224 -9.97 3.17 15.72
C LEU A 224 -10.78 2.25 14.77
N LEU A 225 -11.18 1.04 15.18
CA LEU A 225 -11.93 0.10 14.34
C LEU A 225 -13.40 0.51 14.19
N ILE A 226 -14.02 1.06 15.24
CA ILE A 226 -15.38 1.64 15.18
C ILE A 226 -15.38 2.84 14.23
N LYS A 227 -14.46 3.79 14.45
CA LYS A 227 -14.25 4.95 13.59
C LYS A 227 -13.89 4.54 12.16
N HIS A 228 -13.14 3.46 11.99
CA HIS A 228 -12.82 2.90 10.67
C HIS A 228 -14.09 2.43 9.95
N VAL A 229 -14.98 1.71 10.63
CA VAL A 229 -16.27 1.30 10.07
C VAL A 229 -17.16 2.48 9.74
N GLU A 230 -17.25 3.49 10.61
CA GLU A 230 -17.99 4.72 10.34
C GLU A 230 -17.46 5.46 9.11
N THR A 231 -16.12 5.56 8.99
CA THR A 231 -15.47 6.16 7.82
C THR A 231 -15.76 5.36 6.56
N LEU A 232 -15.64 4.02 6.60
CA LEU A 232 -15.94 3.16 5.46
C LEU A 232 -17.41 3.24 5.05
N LYS A 233 -18.33 3.40 6.01
CA LYS A 233 -19.76 3.56 5.76
C LYS A 233 -20.02 4.88 5.03
N ALA A 234 -19.49 5.99 5.55
CA ALA A 234 -19.60 7.29 4.88
C ALA A 234 -19.05 7.24 3.46
N LEU A 235 -17.86 6.64 3.27
CA LEU A 235 -17.27 6.47 1.94
C LEU A 235 -18.12 5.58 1.02
N ALA A 236 -18.76 4.53 1.53
CA ALA A 236 -19.59 3.64 0.71
C ALA A 236 -20.91 4.30 0.26
N GLU A 237 -21.40 5.29 1.02
CA GLU A 237 -22.62 6.05 0.72
C GLU A 237 -22.38 7.23 -0.24
N GLU A 238 -21.13 7.68 -0.41
CA GLU A 238 -20.77 8.68 -1.42
C GLU A 238 -21.08 8.22 -2.85
N ASP A 239 -21.64 9.13 -3.64
CA ASP A 239 -21.91 8.86 -5.04
C ASP A 239 -20.60 8.70 -5.84
N SER A 240 -20.50 7.56 -6.51
CA SER A 240 -19.32 7.11 -7.25
C SER A 240 -19.74 6.06 -8.26
N SER A 241 -18.86 5.66 -9.18
CA SER A 241 -19.19 4.59 -10.12
C SER A 241 -19.60 3.31 -9.39
N ASN A 242 -20.56 2.57 -9.96
CA ASN A 242 -21.10 1.34 -9.37
C ASN A 242 -20.01 0.37 -8.90
N GLU A 243 -18.93 0.21 -9.68
CA GLU A 243 -17.81 -0.67 -9.33
C GLU A 243 -17.02 -0.20 -8.09
N VAL A 244 -16.75 1.12 -8.00
CA VAL A 244 -16.08 1.69 -6.83
C VAL A 244 -16.95 1.53 -5.59
N ARG A 245 -18.25 1.79 -5.74
CA ARG A 245 -19.25 1.66 -4.68
C ARG A 245 -19.36 0.23 -4.17
N SER A 246 -19.44 -0.74 -5.09
CA SER A 246 -19.41 -2.17 -4.79
C SER A 246 -18.18 -2.56 -3.95
N SER A 247 -17.00 -2.14 -4.40
CA SER A 247 -15.75 -2.42 -3.69
C SER A 247 -15.70 -1.77 -2.29
N ARG A 248 -16.28 -0.58 -2.13
CA ARG A 248 -16.38 0.11 -0.82
C ARG A 248 -17.32 -0.64 0.12
N TYR A 249 -18.49 -1.06 -0.36
CA TYR A 249 -19.42 -1.89 0.44
C TYR A 249 -18.82 -3.23 0.85
N ALA A 250 -18.06 -3.89 -0.02
CA ALA A 250 -17.36 -5.13 0.33
C ALA A 250 -16.31 -4.91 1.43
N LYS A 251 -15.55 -3.82 1.38
CA LYS A 251 -14.60 -3.44 2.45
C LYS A 251 -15.30 -3.11 3.76
N LEU A 252 -16.41 -2.40 3.70
CA LEU A 252 -17.25 -2.12 4.87
C LEU A 252 -17.74 -3.44 5.51
N ALA A 253 -18.21 -4.39 4.71
CA ALA A 253 -18.65 -5.68 5.18
C ALA A 253 -17.54 -6.45 5.93
N GLU A 254 -16.33 -6.48 5.38
CA GLU A 254 -15.18 -7.11 6.04
C GLU A 254 -14.84 -6.44 7.38
N ALA A 255 -14.87 -5.11 7.44
CA ALA A 255 -14.62 -4.38 8.69
C ALA A 255 -15.73 -4.62 9.74
N LEU A 256 -16.99 -4.72 9.31
CA LEU A 256 -18.14 -5.06 10.16
C LEU A 256 -18.04 -6.49 10.73
N LEU A 257 -17.56 -7.45 9.93
CA LEU A 257 -17.30 -8.82 10.42
C LEU A 257 -16.23 -8.83 11.52
N LYS A 258 -15.16 -8.05 11.36
CA LYS A 258 -14.13 -7.92 12.40
C LYS A 258 -14.69 -7.37 13.71
N LEU A 259 -15.68 -6.46 13.61
CA LEU A 259 -16.42 -5.95 14.77
C LEU A 259 -17.48 -6.92 15.32
N GLY A 260 -17.71 -8.07 14.68
CA GLY A 260 -18.76 -9.01 15.07
C GLY A 260 -20.18 -8.55 14.71
N ARG A 261 -20.33 -7.46 13.94
CA ARG A 261 -21.62 -6.96 13.44
C ARG A 261 -22.05 -7.73 12.20
N THR A 262 -22.30 -9.03 12.38
CA THR A 262 -22.52 -9.98 11.28
C THR A 262 -23.71 -9.63 10.39
N ASN A 263 -24.83 -9.18 10.97
CA ASN A 263 -26.01 -8.80 10.19
C ASN A 263 -25.76 -7.56 9.31
N GLU A 264 -25.15 -6.51 9.87
CA GLU A 264 -24.77 -5.32 9.09
C GLU A 264 -23.77 -5.68 7.99
N ALA A 265 -22.86 -6.63 8.24
CA ALA A 265 -21.93 -7.10 7.23
C ALA A 265 -22.63 -7.81 6.06
N LEU A 266 -23.66 -8.63 6.34
CA LEU A 266 -24.46 -9.28 5.30
C LEU A 266 -25.18 -8.23 4.44
N ASP A 267 -25.75 -7.19 5.03
CA ASP A 267 -26.40 -6.10 4.30
C ASP A 267 -25.42 -5.32 3.43
N ALA A 268 -24.21 -5.06 3.93
CA ALA A 268 -23.13 -4.46 3.15
C ALA A 268 -22.71 -5.35 1.96
N TYR A 269 -22.62 -6.67 2.14
CA TYR A 269 -22.37 -7.59 1.02
C TYR A 269 -23.52 -7.61 0.00
N ARG A 270 -24.79 -7.55 0.42
CA ARG A 270 -25.92 -7.43 -0.53
C ARG A 270 -25.79 -6.19 -1.41
N LYS A 271 -25.48 -5.03 -0.81
CA LYS A 271 -25.24 -3.79 -1.56
C LYS A 271 -24.04 -3.92 -2.49
N ALA A 272 -22.96 -4.57 -2.05
CA ALA A 272 -21.81 -4.83 -2.92
C ALA A 272 -22.20 -5.64 -4.16
N ILE A 273 -23.01 -6.70 -3.98
CA ILE A 273 -23.54 -7.55 -5.06
C ILE A 273 -24.43 -6.74 -6.01
N GLU A 274 -25.29 -5.87 -5.49
CA GLU A 274 -26.21 -5.02 -6.27
C GLU A 274 -25.46 -4.04 -7.19
N PHE A 275 -24.40 -3.39 -6.69
CA PHE A 275 -23.62 -2.44 -7.49
C PHE A 275 -22.55 -3.09 -8.38
N THR A 276 -22.32 -4.40 -8.28
CA THR A 276 -21.30 -5.07 -9.09
C THR A 276 -21.81 -5.38 -10.49
N ILE A 277 -21.06 -4.97 -11.52
CA ILE A 277 -21.41 -5.23 -12.93
C ILE A 277 -20.73 -6.52 -13.43
N PHE A 278 -19.58 -6.90 -12.86
CA PHE A 278 -18.82 -8.06 -13.30
C PHE A 278 -19.25 -9.35 -12.58
N ASP A 279 -19.73 -10.34 -13.34
CA ASP A 279 -20.23 -11.62 -12.80
C ASP A 279 -19.22 -12.34 -11.92
N ARG A 280 -17.93 -12.35 -12.30
CA ARG A 280 -16.86 -12.97 -11.49
C ARG A 280 -16.72 -12.34 -10.10
N LYS A 281 -16.77 -11.00 -10.02
CA LYS A 281 -16.71 -10.29 -8.73
C LYS A 281 -17.99 -10.48 -7.93
N LYS A 282 -19.13 -10.50 -8.61
CA LYS A 282 -20.43 -10.74 -8.02
C LYS A 282 -20.49 -12.12 -7.37
N SER A 283 -20.09 -13.16 -8.11
CA SER A 283 -19.95 -14.53 -7.60
C SER A 283 -18.99 -14.59 -6.40
N HIS A 284 -17.84 -13.90 -6.46
CA HIS A 284 -16.92 -13.83 -5.32
C HIS A 284 -17.57 -13.25 -4.04
N TYR A 285 -18.34 -12.16 -4.15
CA TYR A 285 -19.05 -11.61 -3.00
C TYR A 285 -20.17 -12.52 -2.49
N MET A 286 -20.88 -13.20 -3.39
CA MET A 286 -21.91 -14.19 -3.04
C MET A 286 -21.31 -15.37 -2.27
N VAL A 287 -20.14 -15.88 -2.68
CA VAL A 287 -19.43 -16.94 -1.95
C VAL A 287 -19.02 -16.48 -0.54
N LYS A 288 -18.53 -15.24 -0.39
CA LYS A 288 -18.23 -14.69 0.94
C LYS A 288 -19.50 -14.59 1.81
N MET A 289 -20.57 -14.05 1.26
CA MET A 289 -21.86 -13.92 1.94
C MET A 289 -22.43 -15.27 2.37
N ALA A 290 -22.44 -16.26 1.48
CA ALA A 290 -22.90 -17.60 1.77
C ALA A 290 -22.04 -18.32 2.82
N THR A 291 -20.72 -18.10 2.79
CA THR A 291 -19.83 -18.62 3.83
C THR A 291 -20.24 -18.08 5.20
N ILE A 292 -20.50 -16.77 5.31
CA ILE A 292 -20.96 -16.15 6.55
C ILE A 292 -22.31 -16.73 6.99
N LEU A 293 -23.28 -16.87 6.06
CA LEU A 293 -24.60 -17.44 6.33
C LEU A 293 -24.52 -18.89 6.84
N LYS A 294 -23.68 -19.73 6.21
CA LYS A 294 -23.41 -21.09 6.67
C LYS A 294 -22.91 -21.08 8.11
N ASN A 295 -21.97 -20.18 8.39
CA ASN A 295 -21.27 -20.13 9.67
C ASN A 295 -22.14 -19.63 10.82
N ILE A 296 -23.21 -18.87 10.54
CA ILE A 296 -24.24 -18.51 11.53
C ILE A 296 -25.39 -19.53 11.60
N GLY A 297 -25.30 -20.66 10.88
CA GLY A 297 -26.31 -21.73 10.88
C GLY A 297 -27.48 -21.52 9.90
N ARG A 298 -27.46 -20.44 9.09
CA ARG A 298 -28.45 -20.21 8.02
C ARG A 298 -28.06 -20.97 6.76
N THR A 299 -28.02 -22.29 6.89
CA THR A 299 -27.52 -23.25 5.88
C THR A 299 -28.33 -23.20 4.58
N ASN A 300 -29.66 -23.07 4.66
CA ASN A 300 -30.54 -23.02 3.49
C ASN A 300 -30.28 -21.77 2.63
N ASP A 301 -30.22 -20.60 3.27
CA ASP A 301 -29.95 -19.33 2.58
C ASP A 301 -28.53 -19.32 1.99
N ALA A 302 -27.57 -19.96 2.67
CA ALA A 302 -26.22 -20.14 2.15
C ALA A 302 -26.21 -20.98 0.87
N LEU A 303 -27.00 -22.07 0.82
CA LEU A 303 -27.12 -22.90 -0.38
C LEU A 303 -27.72 -22.13 -1.55
N GLU A 304 -28.80 -21.39 -1.31
CA GLU A 304 -29.46 -20.60 -2.36
C GLU A 304 -28.48 -19.62 -3.02
N ILE A 305 -27.75 -18.85 -2.21
CA ILE A 305 -26.75 -17.88 -2.72
C ILE A 305 -25.61 -18.58 -3.46
N ILE A 306 -25.14 -19.74 -3.00
CA ILE A 306 -24.09 -20.50 -3.69
C ILE A 306 -24.58 -21.06 -5.03
N GLU A 307 -25.84 -21.49 -5.10
CA GLU A 307 -26.41 -21.97 -6.36
C GLU A 307 -26.56 -20.84 -7.38
N GLU A 308 -26.94 -19.65 -6.95
CA GLU A 308 -26.91 -18.47 -7.81
C GLU A 308 -25.47 -18.09 -8.23
N ALA A 309 -24.51 -18.17 -7.31
CA ALA A 309 -23.10 -17.87 -7.62
C ALA A 309 -22.53 -18.82 -8.68
N LEU A 310 -22.87 -20.11 -8.61
CA LEU A 310 -22.47 -21.13 -9.59
C LEU A 310 -23.15 -20.96 -10.96
N LYS A 311 -24.36 -20.39 -11.00
CA LYS A 311 -25.01 -20.03 -12.27
C LYS A 311 -24.32 -18.87 -12.97
N LEU A 312 -23.81 -17.90 -12.20
CA LEU A 312 -23.09 -16.73 -12.71
C LEU A 312 -21.65 -17.05 -13.11
N ASP A 313 -20.99 -17.94 -12.38
CA ASP A 313 -19.61 -18.36 -12.65
C ASP A 313 -19.50 -19.90 -12.64
N PRO A 314 -19.74 -20.54 -13.80
CA PRO A 314 -19.67 -22.00 -13.92
C PRO A 314 -18.26 -22.60 -13.77
N GLU A 315 -17.21 -21.78 -13.93
CA GLU A 315 -15.81 -22.22 -13.81
C GLU A 315 -15.29 -22.21 -12.36
N ASP A 316 -16.14 -21.81 -11.40
CA ASP A 316 -15.89 -21.88 -9.96
C ASP A 316 -14.62 -21.14 -9.49
N TYR A 317 -14.28 -19.99 -10.08
CA TYR A 317 -13.06 -19.26 -9.69
C TYR A 317 -13.03 -18.83 -8.23
N ALA A 318 -14.21 -18.60 -7.62
CA ALA A 318 -14.34 -18.18 -6.23
C ALA A 318 -14.38 -19.35 -5.24
N GLY A 319 -14.36 -20.61 -5.70
CA GLY A 319 -14.46 -21.79 -4.85
C GLY A 319 -15.85 -22.00 -4.24
N ALA A 320 -16.90 -21.57 -4.93
CA ALA A 320 -18.30 -21.81 -4.61
C ALA A 320 -18.62 -23.32 -4.50
N MET A 321 -18.05 -24.19 -5.33
CA MET A 321 -18.27 -25.65 -5.20
C MET A 321 -17.73 -26.20 -3.88
N LYS A 322 -16.55 -25.73 -3.46
CA LYS A 322 -15.97 -26.09 -2.17
C LYS A 322 -16.86 -25.65 -1.02
N VAL A 323 -17.43 -24.44 -1.09
CA VAL A 323 -18.37 -23.96 -0.08
C VAL A 323 -19.67 -24.78 -0.11
N LYS A 324 -20.21 -25.09 -1.30
CA LYS A 324 -21.38 -25.98 -1.47
C LYS A 324 -21.16 -27.33 -0.81
N GLU A 325 -20.03 -27.97 -1.10
CA GLU A 325 -19.66 -29.25 -0.51
C GLU A 325 -19.58 -29.18 1.02
N GLN A 326 -18.99 -28.11 1.56
CA GLN A 326 -18.95 -27.90 3.01
C GLN A 326 -20.31 -27.61 3.64
N ILE A 327 -21.26 -27.07 2.88
CA ILE A 327 -22.64 -26.85 3.34
C ILE A 327 -23.41 -28.18 3.34
N LEU A 328 -23.23 -29.00 2.30
CA LEU A 328 -23.91 -30.28 2.14
C LEU A 328 -23.35 -31.40 3.02
N LYS A 329 -22.08 -31.30 3.44
CA LYS A 329 -21.51 -32.20 4.43
C LYS A 329 -22.18 -31.96 5.78
N PRO A 330 -22.93 -32.93 6.34
CA PRO A 330 -23.55 -32.76 7.65
C PRO A 330 -22.44 -32.56 8.69
N ASN A 331 -22.51 -31.43 9.38
CA ASN A 331 -21.61 -31.19 10.51
C ASN A 331 -22.13 -32.02 11.68
N LYS A 332 -21.35 -32.99 12.16
CA LYS A 332 -21.73 -33.85 13.31
C LYS A 332 -22.09 -33.05 14.57
N GLU A 333 -21.69 -31.79 14.64
CA GLU A 333 -22.03 -30.83 15.71
C GLU A 333 -23.44 -30.21 15.57
N GLN A 334 -24.00 -30.10 14.35
CA GLN A 334 -25.34 -29.55 14.13
C GLN A 334 -26.45 -30.56 14.47
N GLU A 335 -26.21 -31.86 14.28
CA GLU A 335 -27.13 -32.92 14.72
C GLU A 335 -27.26 -32.94 16.26
N ALA A 336 -26.16 -32.71 16.99
CA ALA A 336 -26.19 -32.67 18.46
C ALA A 336 -27.07 -31.53 19.01
N HIS A 337 -27.05 -30.36 18.35
CA HIS A 337 -27.87 -29.21 18.76
C HIS A 337 -29.36 -29.40 18.41
N GLN A 338 -29.68 -29.96 17.22
CA GLN A 338 -31.05 -30.26 16.81
C GLN A 338 -31.69 -31.42 17.60
N VAL A 339 -30.92 -32.44 17.99
CA VAL A 339 -31.39 -33.54 18.83
C VAL A 339 -31.66 -33.06 20.25
N GLY A 340 -30.83 -32.14 20.78
CA GLY A 340 -31.04 -31.51 22.09
C GLY A 340 -32.31 -30.65 22.15
N GLU A 341 -32.60 -29.86 21.12
CA GLU A 341 -33.83 -29.04 21.06
C GLU A 341 -35.09 -29.90 20.90
N ARG A 342 -35.06 -30.97 20.08
CA ARG A 342 -36.19 -31.89 19.95
C ARG A 342 -36.49 -32.68 21.23
N ALA A 343 -35.47 -32.99 22.02
CA ALA A 343 -35.61 -33.65 23.32
C ALA A 343 -36.11 -32.70 24.43
N ALA A 344 -35.94 -31.38 24.27
CA ALA A 344 -36.48 -30.39 25.20
C ALA A 344 -37.95 -30.02 24.90
N THR A 345 -38.43 -30.33 23.70
CA THR A 345 -39.80 -30.07 23.25
C THR A 345 -40.71 -31.30 23.22
N ALA A 346 -40.21 -32.48 23.64
CA ALA A 346 -40.96 -33.74 23.74
C ALA A 346 -41.15 -34.15 25.20
#